data_AF-A0A3M2IN96-F1
#
_entry.id   AF-A0A3M2IN96-F1
#
_cell.length_a   1.000
_cell.length_b   1.000
_cell.length_c   1.000
_cell.angle_alpha   90.00
_cell.angle_beta   90.00
_cell.angle_gamma   90.00
#
_symmetry.space_group_name_H-M   'P 1'
#
loop_
_entity.id
_entity.type
_entity.pdbx_description
1 polymer ?
#
loop_
_entity_poly.entity_id
_entity_poly.type
_entity_poly.pdbx_seq_one_letter_code
_entity_poly.pdbx_strand_id
1 'polypeptide(L)'
;NGWAEPYAPKVKITQDTSPMGRMFINMANVPDKSVVGIPPYPGAVVLQTRGAGEMKVNGKPYLPYIKLLTADSIDKVVSWYKAKLPSWQYQKVDFMGAVFHRFWKVKGNYEPMDMDAMGTIPNVVISDGKQHADDYPAVKTMIEITYQPE
;
A
#
# COMPACT_ATOMS: atom_id res chain seq x y z
N ASN A 1 5.60 -16.18 -24.62
CA ASN A 1 5.95 -14.96 -23.87
C ASN A 1 4.69 -14.35 -23.31
N GLY A 2 4.21 -14.86 -22.17
CA GLY A 2 3.07 -14.28 -21.48
C GLY A 2 3.52 -13.00 -20.81
N TRP A 3 2.99 -11.86 -21.26
CA TRP A 3 3.24 -10.58 -20.60
C TRP A 3 2.63 -10.65 -19.20
N ALA A 4 3.47 -10.57 -18.18
CA ALA A 4 2.99 -10.52 -16.81
C ALA A 4 2.24 -9.19 -16.60
N GLU A 5 1.07 -9.27 -15.96
CA GLU A 5 0.23 -8.10 -15.76
C GLU A 5 0.79 -7.27 -14.58
N PRO A 6 1.09 -5.98 -14.77
CA PRO A 6 1.59 -5.14 -13.68
C PRO A 6 0.54 -5.03 -12.57
N TYR A 7 1.00 -4.86 -11.33
CA TYR A 7 0.15 -4.81 -10.15
C TYR A 7 -1.00 -3.79 -10.29
N ALA A 8 -0.66 -2.58 -10.71
CA ALA A 8 -1.56 -1.48 -11.00
C ALA A 8 -0.85 -0.48 -11.94
N PRO A 9 -1.57 0.33 -12.73
CA PRO A 9 -0.94 1.38 -13.53
C PRO A 9 -0.27 2.42 -12.62
N LYS A 10 0.84 3.01 -13.10
CA LYS A 10 1.43 4.18 -12.41
C LYS A 10 0.50 5.37 -12.50
N VAL A 11 0.55 6.23 -11.49
CA VAL A 11 -0.11 7.53 -11.55
C VAL A 11 0.53 8.37 -12.67
N LYS A 12 -0.29 9.20 -13.34
CA LYS A 12 0.18 10.08 -14.41
C LYS A 12 0.88 11.29 -13.82
N ILE A 13 2.06 11.62 -14.35
CA ILE A 13 2.73 12.89 -14.08
C ILE A 13 2.01 14.00 -14.84
N THR A 14 1.58 15.03 -14.12
CA THR A 14 1.00 16.26 -14.67
C THR A 14 1.97 17.44 -14.48
N GLN A 15 1.63 18.60 -15.03
CA GLN A 15 2.38 19.83 -14.77
C GLN A 15 2.41 20.19 -13.28
N ASP A 16 1.33 19.87 -12.56
CA ASP A 16 1.13 20.20 -11.15
C ASP A 16 1.82 19.21 -10.20
N THR A 17 2.29 18.07 -10.70
CA THR A 17 3.03 17.11 -9.86
C THR A 17 4.34 17.72 -9.37
N SER A 18 4.51 17.75 -8.06
CA SER A 18 5.70 18.23 -7.36
C SER A 18 6.98 17.51 -7.85
N PRO A 19 8.16 18.14 -7.75
CA PRO A 19 9.43 17.50 -8.10
C PRO A 19 9.65 16.18 -7.35
N MET A 20 9.25 16.14 -6.07
CA MET A 20 9.35 14.94 -5.24
C MET A 20 8.38 13.85 -5.72
N GLY A 21 7.12 14.21 -6.01
CA GLY A 21 6.15 13.30 -6.61
C GLY A 21 6.66 12.67 -7.91
N ARG A 22 7.20 13.49 -8.84
CA ARG A 22 7.80 13.03 -10.10
C ARG A 22 8.91 12.02 -9.88
N MET A 23 9.81 12.30 -8.94
CA MET A 23 10.90 11.39 -8.59
C MET A 23 10.36 10.04 -8.08
N PHE A 24 9.38 10.03 -7.17
CA PHE A 24 8.80 8.77 -6.68
C PHE A 24 8.16 7.93 -7.80
N ILE A 25 7.42 8.56 -8.70
CA ILE A 25 6.74 7.87 -9.82
C ILE A 25 7.74 7.29 -10.80
N ASN A 26 8.79 8.05 -11.13
CA ASN A 26 9.84 7.62 -12.04
C ASN A 26 10.63 6.45 -11.46
N MET A 27 10.92 6.48 -10.15
CA MET A 27 11.64 5.41 -9.46
C MET A 27 10.78 4.17 -9.14
N ALA A 28 9.45 4.28 -9.18
CA ALA A 28 8.57 3.16 -8.92
C ALA A 28 8.81 2.02 -9.91
N ASN A 29 9.28 0.87 -9.42
CA ASN A 29 9.30 -0.37 -10.17
C ASN A 29 8.07 -1.18 -9.77
N VAL A 30 7.05 -1.22 -10.64
CA VAL A 30 5.77 -1.89 -10.34
C VAL A 30 5.94 -3.39 -10.56
N PRO A 31 5.80 -4.23 -9.52
CA PRO A 31 5.90 -5.67 -9.67
C PRO A 31 4.68 -6.25 -10.41
N ASP A 32 4.79 -7.50 -10.83
CA ASP A 32 3.67 -8.24 -11.41
C ASP A 32 2.63 -8.61 -10.34
N LYS A 33 1.36 -8.74 -10.74
CA LYS A 33 0.28 -9.15 -9.83
C LYS A 33 0.56 -10.46 -9.09
N SER A 34 1.14 -11.44 -9.79
CA SER A 34 1.46 -12.75 -9.22
C SER A 34 2.52 -12.68 -8.13
N VAL A 35 3.50 -11.78 -8.26
CA VAL A 35 4.59 -11.63 -7.28
C VAL A 35 4.10 -11.08 -5.95
N VAL A 36 3.05 -10.25 -5.97
CA VAL A 36 2.55 -9.56 -4.78
C VAL A 36 1.63 -10.45 -3.94
N GLY A 37 0.87 -11.36 -4.56
CA GLY A 37 -0.04 -12.28 -3.87
C GLY A 37 -1.21 -11.62 -3.11
N ILE A 38 -1.38 -10.29 -3.23
CA ILE A 38 -2.45 -9.50 -2.61
C ILE A 38 -3.27 -8.83 -3.72
N PRO A 39 -4.60 -8.94 -3.75
CA PRO A 39 -5.40 -8.33 -4.82
C PRO A 39 -5.24 -6.80 -4.91
N PRO A 40 -4.95 -6.24 -6.10
CA PRO A 40 -4.90 -4.79 -6.28
C PRO A 40 -6.30 -4.18 -6.21
N TYR A 41 -6.45 -3.04 -5.54
CA TYR A 41 -7.73 -2.33 -5.50
C TYR A 41 -8.10 -1.79 -6.90
N PRO A 42 -9.32 -2.04 -7.41
CA PRO A 42 -9.72 -1.60 -8.75
C PRO A 42 -9.65 -0.08 -8.91
N GLY A 43 -9.01 0.38 -9.98
CA GLY A 43 -8.86 1.80 -10.28
C GLY A 43 -7.81 2.53 -9.44
N ALA A 44 -7.11 1.85 -8.52
CA ALA A 44 -5.99 2.44 -7.83
C ALA A 44 -4.76 2.57 -8.74
N VAL A 45 -3.93 3.58 -8.48
CA VAL A 45 -2.72 3.89 -9.26
C VAL A 45 -1.48 3.90 -8.38
N VAL A 46 -0.35 3.39 -8.86
CA VAL A 46 0.91 3.35 -8.12
C VAL A 46 1.56 4.72 -8.06
N LEU A 47 1.80 5.21 -6.84
CA LEU A 47 2.58 6.41 -6.56
C LEU A 47 4.07 6.07 -6.37
N GLN A 48 4.36 5.05 -5.57
CA GLN A 48 5.70 4.71 -5.13
C GLN A 48 5.81 3.20 -4.90
N THR A 49 6.97 2.64 -5.20
CA THR A 49 7.35 1.31 -4.70
C THR A 49 8.69 1.38 -3.98
N ARG A 50 8.93 0.39 -3.11
CA ARG A 50 10.24 0.13 -2.53
C ARG A 50 10.49 -1.36 -2.60
N GLY A 51 11.67 -1.75 -3.09
CA GLY A 51 12.12 -3.14 -3.06
C GLY A 51 12.43 -3.61 -1.65
N ALA A 52 12.69 -4.92 -1.50
CA ALA A 52 13.24 -5.47 -0.25
C ALA A 52 14.56 -4.75 0.06
N GLY A 53 14.69 -4.22 1.28
CA GLY A 53 15.90 -3.54 1.72
C GLY A 53 16.76 -4.42 2.61
N GLU A 54 18.03 -4.07 2.76
CA GLU A 54 18.90 -4.64 3.81
C GLU A 54 18.48 -4.21 5.22
N MET A 55 17.61 -3.20 5.31
CA MET A 55 17.07 -2.71 6.57
C MET A 55 16.36 -3.84 7.30
N LYS A 56 16.82 -4.10 8.53
CA LYS A 56 16.18 -5.06 9.44
C LYS A 56 15.51 -4.31 10.57
N VAL A 57 14.31 -4.74 10.92
CA VAL A 57 13.59 -4.27 12.11
C VAL A 57 13.47 -5.46 13.04
N ASN A 58 14.03 -5.35 14.25
CA ASN A 58 14.13 -6.44 15.23
C ASN A 58 14.67 -7.76 14.63
N GLY A 59 15.70 -7.67 13.80
CA GLY A 59 16.35 -8.82 13.17
C GLY A 59 15.60 -9.41 11.97
N LYS A 60 14.40 -8.92 11.64
CA LYS A 60 13.62 -9.35 10.47
C LYS A 60 13.84 -8.40 9.29
N PRO A 61 13.99 -8.91 8.06
CA PRO A 61 14.14 -8.06 6.88
C PRO A 61 12.87 -7.25 6.63
N TYR A 62 13.04 -6.01 6.21
CA TYR A 62 11.93 -5.18 5.75
C TYR A 62 11.47 -5.66 4.37
N LEU A 63 10.19 -6.00 4.28
CA LEU A 63 9.53 -6.45 3.07
C LEU A 63 9.34 -5.28 2.08
N PRO A 64 9.26 -5.59 0.77
CA PRO A 64 8.91 -4.59 -0.23
C PRO A 64 7.48 -4.07 -0.01
N TYR A 65 7.23 -2.85 -0.51
CA TYR A 65 5.89 -2.26 -0.49
C TYR A 65 5.52 -1.53 -1.78
N ILE A 66 4.22 -1.36 -1.97
CA ILE A 66 3.58 -0.57 -3.03
C ILE A 66 2.65 0.44 -2.37
N LYS A 67 2.81 1.73 -2.67
CA LYS A 67 1.83 2.77 -2.32
C LYS A 67 0.95 3.09 -3.51
N LEU A 68 -0.35 3.01 -3.29
CA LEU A 68 -1.39 3.28 -4.26
C LEU A 68 -2.23 4.48 -3.83
N LEU A 69 -2.79 5.18 -4.81
CA LEU A 69 -3.76 6.25 -4.62
C LEU A 69 -5.08 5.86 -5.31
N THR A 70 -6.21 6.25 -4.72
CA THR A 70 -7.53 6.12 -5.33
C THR A 70 -8.43 7.32 -4.99
N ALA A 71 -9.37 7.61 -5.89
CA ALA A 71 -10.40 8.64 -5.71
C ALA A 71 -11.62 8.15 -4.92
N ASP A 72 -11.67 6.85 -4.62
CA ASP A 72 -12.68 6.23 -3.78
C ASP A 72 -12.47 6.55 -2.30
N SER A 73 -13.56 6.55 -1.51
CA SER A 73 -13.50 6.78 -0.06
C SER A 73 -12.87 5.61 0.69
N ILE A 74 -12.34 5.90 1.88
CA ILE A 74 -11.76 4.89 2.79
C ILE A 74 -12.74 3.75 3.03
N ASP A 75 -14.00 4.05 3.35
CA ASP A 75 -15.03 3.03 3.63
C ASP A 75 -15.25 2.06 2.47
N LYS A 76 -15.22 2.57 1.24
CA LYS A 76 -15.37 1.74 0.04
C LYS A 76 -14.16 0.81 -0.15
N VAL A 77 -12.96 1.35 0.05
CA VAL A 77 -11.71 0.59 -0.04
C VAL A 77 -11.63 -0.49 1.05
N VAL A 78 -11.94 -0.13 2.30
CA VAL A 78 -11.98 -1.06 3.45
C VAL A 78 -12.99 -2.18 3.21
N SER A 79 -14.20 -1.84 2.74
CA SER A 79 -15.24 -2.83 2.47
C SER A 79 -14.82 -3.82 1.39
N TRP A 80 -14.15 -3.34 0.34
CA TRP A 80 -13.62 -4.21 -0.70
C TRP A 80 -12.55 -5.17 -0.18
N TYR A 81 -11.58 -4.68 0.62
CA TYR A 81 -10.54 -5.54 1.20
C TYR A 81 -11.10 -6.54 2.22
N LYS A 82 -12.12 -6.19 3.01
CA LYS A 82 -12.83 -7.16 3.86
C LYS A 82 -13.42 -8.32 3.05
N ALA A 83 -13.98 -8.04 1.88
CA ALA A 83 -14.55 -9.06 1.01
C ALA A 83 -13.47 -9.91 0.30
N LYS A 84 -12.32 -9.31 -0.04
CA LYS A 84 -11.24 -9.98 -0.78
C LYS A 84 -10.24 -10.72 0.10
N LEU A 85 -10.14 -10.34 1.37
CA LEU A 85 -9.22 -10.92 2.34
C LEU A 85 -9.99 -11.47 3.57
N PRO A 86 -10.96 -12.39 3.38
CA PRO A 86 -11.86 -12.81 4.46
C PRO A 86 -11.16 -13.57 5.59
N SER A 87 -9.97 -14.11 5.35
CA SER A 87 -9.15 -14.83 6.34
C SER A 87 -8.09 -13.95 7.01
N TRP A 88 -7.98 -12.68 6.61
CA TRP A 88 -7.02 -11.75 7.17
C TRP A 88 -7.60 -11.09 8.41
N GLN A 89 -6.73 -10.76 9.36
CA GLN A 89 -7.10 -9.95 10.51
C GLN A 89 -7.32 -8.51 10.06
N TYR A 90 -8.21 -7.80 10.75
CA TYR A 90 -8.55 -6.41 10.46
C TYR A 90 -8.58 -5.58 11.74
N GLN A 91 -8.03 -4.37 11.67
CA GLN A 91 -8.14 -3.40 12.74
C GLN A 91 -8.22 -1.96 12.22
N LYS A 92 -9.01 -1.15 12.91
CA LYS A 92 -8.97 0.31 12.81
C LYS A 92 -8.10 0.85 13.95
N VAL A 93 -7.14 1.71 13.64
CA VAL A 93 -6.20 2.31 14.58
C VAL A 93 -6.27 3.82 14.44
N ASP A 94 -6.40 4.51 15.57
CA ASP A 94 -6.29 5.97 15.64
C ASP A 94 -4.94 6.30 16.26
N PHE A 95 -4.04 6.93 15.50
CA PHE A 95 -2.68 7.26 15.92
C PHE A 95 -2.32 8.69 15.54
N MET A 96 -1.93 9.50 16.53
CA MET A 96 -1.53 10.90 16.35
C MET A 96 -2.52 11.74 15.53
N GLY A 97 -3.83 11.48 15.69
CA GLY A 97 -4.89 12.17 14.96
C GLY A 97 -5.11 11.69 13.51
N ALA A 98 -4.43 10.62 13.10
CA ALA A 98 -4.66 9.94 11.83
C ALA A 98 -5.35 8.58 12.05
N VAL A 99 -6.26 8.25 11.13
CA VAL A 99 -6.99 6.98 11.16
C VAL A 99 -6.37 6.04 10.13
N PHE A 100 -6.03 4.83 10.56
CA PHE A 100 -5.49 3.76 9.73
C PHE A 100 -6.40 2.53 9.80
N HIS A 101 -6.58 1.86 8.68
CA HIS A 101 -7.21 0.56 8.61
C HIS A 101 -6.18 -0.45 8.14
N ARG A 102 -5.85 -1.42 8.98
CA ARG A 102 -4.83 -2.41 8.71
C ARG A 102 -5.47 -3.77 8.51
N PHE A 103 -5.11 -4.43 7.42
CA PHE A 103 -5.32 -5.86 7.20
C PHE A 103 -3.98 -6.54 7.24
N TRP A 104 -3.89 -7.70 7.88
CA TRP A 104 -2.64 -8.45 7.88
C TRP A 104 -2.88 -9.95 7.99
N LYS A 105 -1.88 -10.70 7.56
CA LYS A 105 -1.85 -12.16 7.63
C LYS A 105 -0.83 -12.56 8.68
N VAL A 106 -1.25 -12.94 9.90
CA VAL A 106 -0.35 -13.68 10.81
C VAL A 106 -1.02 -14.85 11.51
N LYS A 107 -0.20 -15.87 11.79
CA LYS A 107 -0.33 -16.71 12.98
C LYS A 107 0.33 -15.98 14.15
N GLY A 108 -0.43 -15.31 15.02
CA GLY A 108 0.09 -14.69 16.25
C GLY A 108 -0.68 -13.44 16.70
N ASN A 109 -0.55 -13.08 17.98
CA ASN A 109 -1.10 -11.86 18.56
C ASN A 109 -0.11 -10.71 18.32
N TYR A 110 -0.48 -9.76 17.45
CA TYR A 110 0.27 -8.53 17.25
C TYR A 110 -0.51 -7.37 17.84
N GLU A 111 0.18 -6.49 18.53
CA GLU A 111 -0.41 -5.24 18.98
C GLU A 111 -0.72 -4.33 17.78
N PRO A 112 -1.73 -3.46 17.89
CA PRO A 112 -2.25 -2.64 16.79
C PRO A 112 -1.21 -1.73 16.15
N MET A 113 -0.23 -1.33 16.95
CA MET A 113 0.87 -0.44 16.60
C MET A 113 2.23 -1.08 16.90
N ASP A 114 2.31 -2.39 16.71
CA ASP A 114 3.62 -3.02 16.56
C ASP A 114 4.24 -2.49 15.25
N MET A 115 4.88 -1.32 15.34
CA MET A 115 5.66 -0.69 14.28
C MET A 115 6.78 -1.62 13.81
N ASP A 116 7.21 -2.55 14.66
CA ASP A 116 8.21 -3.55 14.32
C ASP A 116 7.63 -4.65 13.41
N ALA A 117 6.32 -4.89 13.50
CA ALA A 117 5.56 -5.69 12.53
C ALA A 117 5.20 -4.91 11.26
N MET A 118 5.17 -3.57 11.29
CA MET A 118 4.88 -2.76 10.11
C MET A 118 6.05 -2.86 9.12
N GLY A 119 5.81 -3.56 8.02
CA GLY A 119 6.82 -3.78 6.99
C GLY A 119 7.63 -5.07 7.15
N THR A 120 7.42 -5.87 8.19
CA THR A 120 8.07 -7.20 8.33
C THR A 120 7.12 -8.37 8.10
N ILE A 121 5.83 -8.09 7.89
CA ILE A 121 4.80 -9.06 7.50
C ILE A 121 3.95 -8.52 6.34
N PRO A 122 3.37 -9.39 5.50
CA PRO A 122 2.40 -8.97 4.50
C PRO A 122 1.18 -8.29 5.13
N ASN A 123 0.88 -7.07 4.68
CA ASN A 123 -0.20 -6.26 5.22
C ASN A 123 -0.71 -5.24 4.19
N VAL A 124 -1.95 -4.78 4.38
CA VAL A 124 -2.58 -3.67 3.67
C VAL A 124 -2.93 -2.60 4.68
N VAL A 125 -2.40 -1.38 4.51
CA VAL A 125 -2.74 -0.21 5.33
C VAL A 125 -3.48 0.78 4.46
N ILE A 126 -4.66 1.21 4.91
CA ILE A 126 -5.51 2.19 4.24
C ILE A 126 -5.62 3.42 5.12
N SER A 127 -5.43 4.59 4.55
CA SER A 127 -5.50 5.86 5.26
C SER A 127 -5.93 7.01 4.36
N ASP A 128 -6.07 8.19 4.95
CA ASP A 128 -6.41 9.43 4.26
C ASP A 128 -5.35 9.80 3.19
N GLY A 129 -5.81 10.10 1.98
CA GLY A 129 -4.96 10.52 0.86
C GLY A 129 -4.59 12.00 0.83
N LYS A 130 -5.10 12.84 1.75
CA LYS A 130 -5.02 14.32 1.70
C LYS A 130 -3.62 14.88 1.51
N GLN A 131 -2.61 14.21 2.05
CA GLN A 131 -1.20 14.60 1.90
C GLN A 131 -0.70 14.56 0.45
N HIS A 132 -1.48 13.96 -0.45
CA HIS A 132 -1.22 13.85 -1.87
C HIS A 132 -2.23 14.65 -2.72
N ALA A 133 -3.14 15.40 -2.09
CA ALA A 133 -4.20 16.11 -2.81
C ALA A 133 -3.66 17.26 -3.68
N ASP A 134 -2.55 17.89 -3.30
CA ASP A 134 -1.92 18.94 -4.11
C ASP A 134 -1.40 18.38 -5.44
N ASP A 135 -0.78 17.19 -5.41
CA ASP A 135 -0.29 16.50 -6.60
C ASP A 135 -1.42 15.78 -7.36
N TYR A 136 -2.47 15.34 -6.65
CA TYR A 136 -3.57 14.52 -7.17
C TYR A 136 -4.92 14.92 -6.56
N PRO A 137 -5.57 15.98 -7.07
CA PRO A 137 -6.75 16.58 -6.42
C PRO A 137 -7.95 15.65 -6.23
N ALA A 138 -8.06 14.60 -7.05
CA ALA A 138 -9.14 13.62 -6.94
C ALA A 138 -8.90 12.56 -5.85
N VAL A 139 -7.70 12.49 -5.27
CA VAL A 139 -7.35 11.44 -4.30
C VAL A 139 -8.16 11.61 -3.01
N LYS A 140 -8.64 10.49 -2.48
CA LYS A 140 -9.29 10.44 -1.16
C LYS A 140 -8.67 9.40 -0.25
N THR A 141 -8.02 8.38 -0.82
CA THR A 141 -7.49 7.26 -0.05
C THR A 141 -6.13 6.84 -0.57
N MET A 142 -5.22 6.62 0.37
CA MET A 142 -3.94 5.97 0.14
C MET A 142 -4.03 4.51 0.62
N ILE A 143 -3.42 3.60 -0.14
CA ILE A 143 -3.30 2.19 0.21
C ILE A 143 -1.82 1.82 0.16
N GLU A 144 -1.25 1.36 1.25
CA GLU A 144 0.08 0.77 1.29
C GLU A 144 -0.04 -0.75 1.39
N ILE A 145 0.65 -1.46 0.51
CA ILE A 145 0.66 -2.91 0.46
C ILE A 145 2.09 -3.37 0.68
N THR A 146 2.33 -3.96 1.84
CA THR A 146 3.57 -4.69 2.12
C THR A 146 3.35 -6.15 1.74
N TYR A 147 4.29 -6.75 1.02
CA TYR A 147 4.14 -8.12 0.52
C TYR A 147 5.43 -8.93 0.66
N GLN A 148 5.29 -10.25 0.74
CA GLN A 148 6.42 -11.16 0.60
C GLN A 148 6.40 -11.68 -0.83
N PRO A 149 7.45 -11.45 -1.64
CA PRO A 149 7.52 -11.99 -3.00
C PRO A 149 7.34 -13.52 -2.97
N GLU A 150 6.44 -14.03 -3.81
CA GLU A 150 6.27 -15.48 -4.06
C GLU A 150 7.34 -16.04 -5.00
#